data_AF-A0A1I0RF05-F1
#
_entry.id   AF-A0A1I0RF05-F1
#
_cell.length_a   1.000
_cell.length_b   1.000
_cell.length_c   1.000
_cell.angle_alpha   90.00
_cell.angle_beta   90.00
_cell.angle_gamma   90.00
#
_symmetry.space_group_name_H-M   'P 1'
#
loop_
_entity.id
_entity.type
_entity.pdbx_description
1 polymer ?
#
loop_
_entity_poly.entity_id
_entity_poly.type
_entity_poly.pdbx_seq_one_letter_code
_entity_poly.pdbx_strand_id
1 'polypeptide(L)'
;MILVFGGTTEGKKVAGILEEAGYQFCYSTKTETDFQPGNYRFGAFTKESLADFCEEKNVQVIINASHPFAEGLHQTIYEAVSLPVLRFERSYPERLAHPLIHYLPSYPAAIEYLDTYPVSNLLALTGVQTIEKLKPYWYDHKTIFRILPRSVAIAEEAGFPVENLILEMPTDDLQHELSIIHQYNIGGIITKESGDSGFLFIKIAAAIHAGIPIIIITRPELPKTFFPVYDEEELLSQLNKILE
;
A
#
# COMPACT_ATOMS: atom_id res chain seq x y z
N MET A 1 -13.80 3.40 22.52
CA MET A 1 -12.65 4.04 21.82
C MET A 1 -12.58 3.55 20.38
N ILE A 2 -12.08 4.35 19.44
CA ILE A 2 -11.85 3.95 18.03
C ILE A 2 -10.39 3.51 17.84
N LEU A 3 -10.13 2.41 17.11
CA LEU A 3 -8.78 2.03 16.69
C LEU A 3 -8.62 2.29 15.19
N VAL A 4 -7.66 3.15 14.83
CA VAL A 4 -7.38 3.51 13.43
C VAL A 4 -6.09 2.84 12.98
N PHE A 5 -6.16 1.97 11.98
CA PHE A 5 -4.98 1.49 11.28
C PHE A 5 -4.64 2.41 10.11
N GLY A 6 -3.45 3.02 10.16
CA GLY A 6 -3.04 4.03 9.19
C GLY A 6 -1.62 3.83 8.65
N GLY A 7 -0.90 4.94 8.50
CA GLY A 7 0.42 5.00 7.83
C GLY A 7 0.32 5.35 6.33
N THR A 8 -0.84 5.82 5.90
CA THR A 8 -1.17 6.23 4.53
C THR A 8 -1.73 7.66 4.56
N THR A 9 -1.91 8.26 3.38
CA THR A 9 -2.64 9.52 3.22
C THR A 9 -4.06 9.42 3.80
N GLU A 10 -4.73 8.29 3.60
CA GLU A 10 -6.09 8.04 4.08
C GLU A 10 -6.12 7.90 5.60
N GLY A 11 -5.13 7.24 6.20
CA GLY A 11 -5.02 7.16 7.66
C GLY A 11 -4.87 8.53 8.30
N LYS A 12 -4.05 9.41 7.70
CA LYS A 12 -3.91 10.79 8.17
C LYS A 12 -5.20 11.60 7.99
N LYS A 13 -5.91 11.40 6.87
CA LYS A 13 -7.22 12.02 6.63
C LYS A 13 -8.24 11.59 7.69
N VAL A 14 -8.35 10.29 7.95
CA VAL A 14 -9.23 9.73 8.99
C VAL A 14 -8.89 10.32 10.36
N ALA A 15 -7.61 10.38 10.72
CA ALA A 15 -7.22 10.98 11.99
C ALA A 15 -7.70 12.43 12.13
N GLY A 16 -7.51 13.26 11.10
CA GLY A 16 -8.01 14.65 11.10
C GLY A 16 -9.53 14.74 11.25
N ILE A 17 -10.28 13.92 10.51
CA ILE A 17 -11.75 13.85 10.63
C ILE A 17 -12.18 13.51 12.07
N LEU A 18 -11.53 12.53 12.70
CA LEU A 18 -11.87 12.11 14.05
C LEU A 18 -11.52 13.17 15.11
N GLU A 19 -10.39 13.87 14.94
CA GLU A 19 -10.02 14.99 15.81
C GLU A 19 -11.03 16.14 15.73
N GLU A 20 -11.40 16.54 14.52
CA GLU A 20 -12.37 17.61 14.28
C GLU A 20 -13.76 17.26 14.85
N ALA A 21 -14.17 16.00 14.72
CA ALA A 21 -15.42 15.49 15.29
C ALA A 21 -15.35 15.19 16.81
N GLY A 22 -14.17 15.30 17.43
CA GLY A 22 -13.98 15.09 18.87
C GLY A 22 -14.04 13.64 19.33
N TYR A 23 -13.85 12.66 18.43
CA TYR A 23 -13.82 11.25 18.81
C TYR A 23 -12.50 10.88 19.50
N GLN A 24 -12.58 10.01 20.50
CA GLN A 24 -11.39 9.38 21.07
C GLN A 24 -10.95 8.20 20.21
N PHE A 25 -9.74 8.29 19.67
CA PHE A 25 -9.14 7.23 18.87
C PHE A 25 -7.70 6.93 19.29
N CYS A 26 -7.21 5.76 18.87
CA CYS A 26 -5.80 5.39 18.87
C CYS A 26 -5.35 5.15 17.44
N TYR A 27 -4.29 5.84 17.01
CA TYR A 27 -3.71 5.69 15.68
C TYR A 27 -2.58 4.65 15.72
N SER A 28 -2.67 3.64 14.86
CA SER A 28 -1.73 2.52 14.81
C SER A 28 -1.09 2.39 13.43
N THR A 29 0.24 2.31 13.41
CA THR A 29 1.03 2.08 12.20
C THR A 29 1.90 0.84 12.34
N LYS A 30 2.31 0.24 11.20
CA LYS A 30 3.25 -0.90 11.23
C LYS A 30 4.64 -0.48 11.71
N THR A 31 5.10 0.68 11.25
CA THR A 31 6.41 1.25 11.57
C THR A 31 6.24 2.63 12.16
N GLU A 32 7.24 3.10 12.90
CA GLU A 32 7.22 4.43 13.46
C GLU A 32 7.08 5.53 12.39
N THR A 33 6.22 6.51 12.65
CA THR A 33 5.94 7.68 11.82
C THR A 33 5.77 8.89 12.72
N ASP A 34 6.17 10.07 12.24
CA ASP A 34 5.87 11.33 12.92
C ASP A 34 4.37 11.62 12.81
N PHE A 35 3.66 11.35 13.90
CA PHE A 35 2.23 11.55 14.08
C PHE A 35 2.01 12.10 15.49
N GLN A 36 1.51 13.33 15.57
CA GLN A 36 1.46 14.15 16.79
C GLN A 36 0.14 14.08 17.60
N PRO A 37 -1.01 13.60 17.07
CA PRO A 37 -2.20 13.38 17.89
C PRO A 37 -2.00 12.37 19.04
N GLY A 38 -2.51 12.73 20.22
CA GLY A 38 -2.06 12.24 21.54
C GLY A 38 -2.20 10.75 21.87
N ASN A 39 -2.78 9.92 21.00
CA ASN A 39 -2.88 8.46 21.19
C ASN A 39 -2.33 7.72 19.96
N TYR A 40 -1.02 7.52 19.95
CA TYR A 40 -0.30 6.90 18.84
C TYR A 40 0.46 5.66 19.29
N ARG A 41 0.44 4.62 18.44
CA ARG A 41 1.30 3.45 18.58
C ARG A 41 1.86 2.98 17.25
N PHE A 42 2.98 2.28 17.31
CA PHE A 42 3.54 1.57 16.17
C PHE A 42 3.86 0.11 16.54
N GLY A 43 4.19 -0.68 15.53
CA GLY A 43 4.44 -2.10 15.66
C GLY A 43 3.24 -2.94 15.24
N ALA A 44 3.51 -3.96 14.44
CA ALA A 44 2.49 -4.87 13.94
C ALA A 44 1.81 -5.64 15.09
N PHE A 45 0.51 -5.78 15.00
CA PHE A 45 -0.23 -6.67 15.87
C PHE A 45 -0.18 -8.11 15.36
N THR A 46 -0.11 -9.04 16.29
CA THR A 46 -0.59 -10.42 16.09
C THR A 46 -2.10 -10.46 16.34
N LYS A 47 -2.74 -11.58 16.01
CA LYS A 47 -4.16 -11.81 16.29
C LYS A 47 -4.47 -11.65 17.78
N GLU A 48 -3.66 -12.27 18.63
CA GLU A 48 -3.84 -12.30 20.08
C GLU A 48 -3.66 -10.89 20.66
N SER A 49 -2.55 -10.23 20.33
CA SER A 49 -2.27 -8.89 20.82
C SER A 49 -3.27 -7.83 20.34
N LEU A 50 -3.90 -8.02 19.17
CA LEU A 50 -4.98 -7.16 18.71
C LEU A 50 -6.26 -7.37 19.54
N ALA A 51 -6.63 -8.62 19.79
CA ALA A 51 -7.79 -8.95 20.61
C ALA A 51 -7.62 -8.40 22.04
N ASP A 52 -6.47 -8.65 22.68
CA ASP A 52 -6.15 -8.16 24.02
C ASP A 52 -6.21 -6.63 24.09
N PHE A 53 -5.64 -5.95 23.09
CA PHE A 53 -5.67 -4.48 23.03
C PHE A 53 -7.08 -3.94 22.86
N CYS A 54 -7.89 -4.58 22.01
CA CYS A 54 -9.28 -4.19 21.81
C CYS A 54 -10.10 -4.35 23.08
N GLU A 55 -9.89 -5.42 23.85
CA GLU A 55 -10.54 -5.64 25.14
C GLU A 55 -10.05 -4.62 26.19
N GLU A 56 -8.74 -4.50 26.40
CA GLU A 56 -8.14 -3.61 27.42
C GLU A 56 -8.57 -2.15 27.20
N LYS A 57 -8.57 -1.69 25.95
CA LYS A 57 -8.89 -0.30 25.60
C LYS A 57 -10.36 -0.08 25.28
N ASN A 58 -11.22 -1.09 25.45
CA ASN A 58 -12.65 -1.03 25.12
C ASN A 58 -12.87 -0.43 23.71
N VAL A 59 -12.19 -1.01 22.73
CA VAL A 59 -12.34 -0.62 21.32
C VAL A 59 -13.72 -1.05 20.85
N GLN A 60 -14.48 -0.10 20.31
CA GLN A 60 -15.85 -0.32 19.84
C GLN A 60 -15.91 -0.50 18.32
N VAL A 61 -14.99 0.14 17.60
CA VAL A 61 -14.92 0.11 16.13
C VAL A 61 -13.48 0.25 15.67
N ILE A 62 -13.15 -0.47 14.60
CA ILE A 62 -11.88 -0.36 13.90
C ILE A 62 -12.11 0.43 12.62
N ILE A 63 -11.29 1.45 12.37
CA ILE A 63 -11.19 2.08 11.05
C ILE A 63 -9.89 1.61 10.41
N ASN A 64 -10.02 0.79 9.37
CA ASN A 64 -8.88 0.30 8.61
C ASN A 64 -8.61 1.21 7.41
N ALA A 65 -7.76 2.23 7.59
CA ALA A 65 -7.29 3.12 6.53
C ALA A 65 -5.89 2.73 6.01
N SER A 66 -5.43 1.51 6.30
CA SER A 66 -4.11 1.02 5.90
C SER A 66 -4.01 0.79 4.38
N HIS A 67 -2.79 0.56 3.88
CA HIS A 67 -2.56 0.32 2.46
C HIS A 67 -3.36 -0.92 1.97
N PRO A 68 -3.98 -0.91 0.77
CA PRO A 68 -4.79 -2.04 0.27
C PRO A 68 -4.04 -3.37 0.25
N PHE A 69 -2.75 -3.34 -0.05
CA PHE A 69 -1.85 -4.51 -0.06
C PHE A 69 -1.30 -4.92 1.33
N ALA A 70 -1.85 -4.38 2.43
CA ALA A 70 -1.50 -4.81 3.79
C ALA A 70 -2.24 -6.10 4.17
N GLU A 71 -2.17 -7.13 3.31
CA GLU A 71 -2.93 -8.38 3.43
C GLU A 71 -2.82 -9.03 4.81
N GLY A 72 -1.61 -9.08 5.38
CA GLY A 72 -1.40 -9.62 6.73
C GLY A 72 -2.14 -8.84 7.81
N LEU A 73 -2.23 -7.51 7.71
CA LEU A 73 -3.01 -6.71 8.65
C LEU A 73 -4.51 -6.97 8.47
N HIS A 74 -4.99 -7.05 7.23
CA HIS A 74 -6.41 -7.33 6.96
C HIS A 74 -6.82 -8.69 7.53
N GLN A 75 -5.97 -9.70 7.36
CA GLN A 75 -6.16 -11.02 7.93
C GLN A 75 -6.13 -10.98 9.47
N THR A 76 -5.16 -10.30 10.07
CA THR A 76 -5.09 -10.14 11.53
C THR A 76 -6.37 -9.50 12.07
N ILE A 77 -6.86 -8.41 11.47
CA ILE A 77 -8.10 -7.74 11.90
C ILE A 77 -9.29 -8.70 11.78
N TYR A 78 -9.40 -9.39 10.64
CA TYR A 78 -10.51 -10.31 10.37
C TYR A 78 -10.56 -11.47 11.36
N GLU A 79 -9.40 -12.01 11.75
CA GLU A 79 -9.32 -13.16 12.64
C GLU A 79 -9.37 -12.80 14.12
N ALA A 80 -8.89 -11.61 14.51
CA ALA A 80 -8.71 -11.23 15.91
C ALA A 80 -10.01 -10.83 16.61
N VAL A 81 -10.89 -10.09 15.92
CA VAL A 81 -12.04 -9.45 16.57
C VAL A 81 -13.29 -9.53 15.70
N SER A 82 -14.45 -9.62 16.36
CA SER A 82 -15.77 -9.50 15.71
C SER A 82 -16.34 -8.07 15.78
N LEU A 83 -15.47 -7.07 15.95
CA LEU A 83 -15.87 -5.66 15.99
C LEU A 83 -16.26 -5.17 14.59
N PRO A 84 -17.13 -4.15 14.49
CA PRO A 84 -17.33 -3.42 13.26
C PRO A 84 -16.01 -2.89 12.70
N VAL A 85 -15.76 -3.13 11.41
CA VAL A 85 -14.57 -2.64 10.70
C VAL A 85 -15.03 -1.73 9.56
N LEU A 86 -14.76 -0.44 9.69
CA LEU A 86 -14.93 0.54 8.63
C LEU A 86 -13.65 0.60 7.80
N ARG A 87 -13.73 0.25 6.53
CA ARG A 87 -12.61 0.27 5.59
C ARG A 87 -12.64 1.59 4.82
N PHE A 88 -11.79 2.53 5.23
CA PHE A 88 -11.64 3.79 4.52
C PHE A 88 -10.88 3.56 3.21
N GLU A 89 -11.60 3.56 2.10
CA GLU A 89 -11.09 3.22 0.77
C GLU A 89 -10.50 4.43 0.05
N ARG A 90 -9.60 4.13 -0.88
CA ARG A 90 -9.11 5.11 -1.84
C ARG A 90 -10.08 5.19 -3.00
N SER A 91 -10.10 6.32 -3.68
CA SER A 91 -10.63 6.39 -5.05
C SER A 91 -9.73 5.58 -5.97
N TYR A 92 -10.36 4.77 -6.82
CA TYR A 92 -9.69 4.04 -7.90
C TYR A 92 -10.34 4.40 -9.22
N PRO A 93 -9.58 4.91 -10.20
CA PRO A 93 -10.10 5.12 -11.53
C PRO A 93 -10.41 3.78 -12.20
N GLU A 94 -11.23 3.82 -13.25
CA GLU A 94 -11.45 2.66 -14.09
C GLU A 94 -10.14 2.15 -14.68
N ARG A 95 -10.04 0.82 -14.84
CA ARG A 95 -8.86 0.19 -15.41
C ARG A 95 -8.70 0.60 -16.87
N LEU A 96 -7.52 1.09 -17.22
CA LEU A 96 -7.21 1.51 -18.57
C LEU A 96 -6.86 0.29 -19.43
N ALA A 97 -7.51 0.18 -20.58
CA ALA A 97 -7.20 -0.85 -21.57
C ALA A 97 -6.14 -0.33 -22.55
N HIS A 98 -4.95 -0.96 -22.56
CA HIS A 98 -3.89 -0.66 -23.51
C HIS A 98 -3.00 -1.91 -23.68
N PRO A 99 -2.43 -2.20 -24.88
CA PRO A 99 -1.60 -3.40 -25.10
C PRO A 99 -0.38 -3.54 -24.19
N LEU A 100 0.12 -2.42 -23.65
CA LEU A 100 1.26 -2.38 -22.72
C LEU A 100 0.86 -2.48 -21.23
N ILE A 101 -0.44 -2.50 -20.91
CA ILE A 101 -0.92 -2.54 -19.52
C ILE A 101 -1.38 -3.97 -19.20
N HIS A 102 -0.78 -4.56 -18.17
CA HIS A 102 -1.09 -5.91 -17.74
C HIS A 102 -1.51 -5.92 -16.27
N TYR A 103 -2.80 -6.13 -16.02
CA TYR A 103 -3.33 -6.31 -14.67
C TYR A 103 -3.19 -7.78 -14.27
N LEU A 104 -2.40 -8.08 -13.23
CA LEU A 104 -2.13 -9.44 -12.78
C LEU A 104 -2.50 -9.61 -11.30
N PRO A 105 -3.01 -10.77 -10.88
CA PRO A 105 -3.57 -10.94 -9.53
C PRO A 105 -2.51 -11.00 -8.42
N SER A 106 -1.24 -11.29 -8.75
CA SER A 106 -0.23 -11.61 -7.74
C SER A 106 1.19 -11.45 -8.28
N TYR A 107 2.16 -11.38 -7.35
CA TYR A 107 3.59 -11.38 -7.71
C TYR A 107 4.02 -12.66 -8.45
N PRO A 108 3.60 -13.88 -8.05
CA PRO A 108 3.86 -15.08 -8.83
C PRO A 108 3.37 -15.00 -10.28
N ALA A 109 2.14 -14.50 -10.51
CA ALA A 109 1.61 -14.32 -11.86
C ALA A 109 2.42 -13.28 -12.66
N ALA A 110 2.92 -12.24 -12.00
CA ALA A 110 3.80 -11.26 -12.63
C ALA A 110 5.18 -11.82 -12.99
N ILE A 111 5.74 -12.69 -12.15
CA ILE A 111 7.00 -13.39 -12.44
C ILE A 111 6.81 -14.31 -13.65
N GLU A 112 5.75 -15.12 -13.67
CA GLU A 112 5.42 -15.98 -14.82
C GLU A 112 5.25 -15.19 -16.13
N TYR A 113 4.59 -14.03 -16.05
CA TYR A 113 4.49 -13.11 -17.18
C TYR A 113 5.87 -12.60 -17.65
N LEU A 114 6.73 -12.17 -16.73
CA LEU A 114 8.06 -11.66 -17.04
C LEU A 114 9.00 -12.76 -17.58
N ASP A 115 8.85 -14.00 -17.11
CA ASP A 115 9.60 -15.15 -17.63
C ASP A 115 9.18 -15.46 -19.08
N THR A 116 7.89 -15.30 -19.39
CA THR A 116 7.34 -15.49 -20.73
C THR A 116 7.71 -14.33 -21.67
N TYR A 117 7.72 -13.10 -21.15
CA TYR A 117 7.95 -11.86 -21.89
C TYR A 117 9.08 -11.06 -21.22
N PRO A 118 10.35 -11.48 -21.39
CA PRO A 118 11.47 -10.88 -20.69
C PRO A 118 11.68 -9.43 -21.10
N VAL A 119 12.01 -8.62 -20.11
CA VAL A 119 12.36 -7.20 -20.27
C VAL A 119 13.84 -7.00 -19.98
N SER A 120 14.45 -5.93 -20.49
CA SER A 120 15.87 -5.63 -20.24
C SER A 120 16.15 -5.39 -18.75
N ASN A 121 15.64 -4.28 -18.21
CA ASN A 121 15.72 -3.91 -16.80
C ASN A 121 14.31 -3.69 -16.26
N LEU A 122 13.97 -4.33 -15.15
CA LEU A 122 12.68 -4.16 -14.49
C LEU A 122 12.76 -3.01 -13.46
N LEU A 123 11.87 -2.03 -13.53
CA LEU A 123 11.68 -1.04 -12.47
C LEU A 123 10.54 -1.48 -11.55
N ALA A 124 10.88 -1.81 -10.29
CA ALA A 124 9.93 -2.21 -9.27
C ALA A 124 9.49 -1.03 -8.41
N LEU A 125 8.23 -0.61 -8.63
CA LEU A 125 7.52 0.46 -7.92
C LEU A 125 6.49 -0.11 -6.92
N THR A 126 6.79 -1.28 -6.38
CA THR A 126 5.94 -2.09 -5.50
C THR A 126 6.31 -1.95 -4.02
N GLY A 127 7.36 -1.20 -3.71
CA GLY A 127 7.82 -0.88 -2.35
C GLY A 127 8.66 -1.97 -1.69
N VAL A 128 9.38 -1.61 -0.63
CA VAL A 128 10.46 -2.44 -0.06
C VAL A 128 10.05 -3.85 0.38
N GLN A 129 8.83 -4.01 0.92
CA GLN A 129 8.31 -5.30 1.40
C GLN A 129 8.11 -6.34 0.28
N THR A 130 8.24 -5.91 -0.98
CA THR A 130 8.05 -6.77 -2.15
C THR A 130 9.36 -7.23 -2.76
N ILE A 131 10.50 -6.74 -2.25
CA ILE A 131 11.83 -7.23 -2.63
C ILE A 131 11.86 -8.74 -2.43
N GLU A 132 11.57 -9.26 -1.23
CA GLU A 132 11.59 -10.71 -1.00
C GLU A 132 10.59 -11.46 -1.90
N LYS A 133 9.40 -10.89 -2.14
CA LYS A 133 8.38 -11.51 -3.00
C LYS A 133 8.82 -11.65 -4.47
N LEU A 134 9.66 -10.75 -4.96
CA LEU A 134 10.17 -10.73 -6.32
C LEU A 134 11.55 -11.39 -6.46
N LYS A 135 12.11 -11.94 -5.37
CA LYS A 135 13.42 -12.59 -5.33
C LYS A 135 13.62 -13.67 -6.37
N PRO A 136 12.64 -14.55 -6.65
CA PRO A 136 12.79 -15.53 -7.72
C PRO A 136 13.11 -14.91 -9.09
N TYR A 137 12.71 -13.65 -9.33
CA TYR A 137 12.98 -12.95 -10.58
C TYR A 137 14.25 -12.09 -10.50
N TRP A 138 14.37 -11.22 -9.50
CA TRP A 138 15.50 -10.26 -9.46
C TRP A 138 16.86 -10.91 -9.18
N TYR A 139 16.89 -12.17 -8.74
CA TYR A 139 18.14 -12.91 -8.56
C TYR A 139 18.89 -13.11 -9.88
N ASP A 140 18.15 -13.40 -10.97
CA ASP A 140 18.73 -13.68 -12.29
C ASP A 140 18.52 -12.52 -13.30
N HIS A 141 17.63 -11.57 -12.98
CA HIS A 141 17.27 -10.46 -13.87
C HIS A 141 17.55 -9.09 -13.25
N LYS A 142 18.16 -8.20 -14.03
CA LYS A 142 18.45 -6.82 -13.58
C LYS A 142 17.16 -6.11 -13.20
N THR A 143 17.03 -5.84 -11.91
CA THR A 143 15.86 -5.16 -11.33
C THR A 143 16.33 -3.97 -10.53
N ILE A 144 15.63 -2.84 -10.67
CA ILE A 144 15.85 -1.62 -9.90
C ILE A 144 14.63 -1.43 -9.00
N PHE A 145 14.85 -1.33 -7.70
CA PHE A 145 13.78 -1.03 -6.75
C PHE A 145 13.81 0.44 -6.35
N ARG A 146 12.67 1.12 -6.47
CA ARG A 146 12.50 2.42 -5.85
C ARG A 146 11.86 2.27 -4.47
N ILE A 147 12.60 2.64 -3.44
CA ILE A 147 12.18 2.56 -2.04
C ILE A 147 12.43 3.86 -1.31
N LEU A 148 11.84 4.01 -0.12
CA LEU A 148 12.10 5.17 0.71
C LEU A 148 13.50 5.06 1.35
N PRO A 149 14.22 6.18 1.54
CA PRO A 149 15.54 6.16 2.18
C PRO A 149 15.57 5.44 3.53
N ARG A 150 14.50 5.55 4.32
CA ARG A 150 14.36 4.89 5.63
C ARG A 150 14.18 3.36 5.57
N SER A 151 14.15 2.77 4.38
CA SER A 151 13.83 1.34 4.19
C SER A 151 15.03 0.52 3.69
N VAL A 152 16.22 1.10 3.59
CA VAL A 152 17.43 0.43 3.07
C VAL A 152 17.75 -0.86 3.83
N ALA A 153 17.68 -0.86 5.16
CA ALA A 153 17.97 -2.04 5.98
C ALA A 153 17.15 -3.29 5.59
N ILE A 154 15.88 -3.08 5.19
CA ILE A 154 14.99 -4.19 4.78
C ILE A 154 15.44 -4.77 3.42
N ALA A 155 15.98 -3.94 2.53
CA ALA A 155 16.54 -4.42 1.26
C ALA A 155 17.84 -5.20 1.48
N GLU A 156 18.69 -4.73 2.40
CA GLU A 156 19.94 -5.41 2.78
C GLU A 156 19.68 -6.77 3.43
N GLU A 157 18.71 -6.85 4.35
CA GLU A 157 18.26 -8.10 4.97
C GLU A 157 17.77 -9.13 3.94
N ALA A 158 17.12 -8.68 2.86
CA ALA A 158 16.70 -9.54 1.76
C ALA A 158 17.86 -9.99 0.84
N GLY A 159 19.04 -9.42 1.01
CA GLY A 159 20.22 -9.63 0.17
C GLY A 159 20.15 -8.89 -1.17
N PHE A 160 19.36 -7.81 -1.25
CA PHE A 160 19.21 -7.05 -2.48
C PHE A 160 20.37 -6.05 -2.67
N PRO A 161 20.96 -5.94 -3.87
CA PRO A 161 22.10 -5.04 -4.09
C PRO A 161 21.72 -3.56 -3.94
N VAL A 162 22.43 -2.84 -3.07
CA VAL A 162 22.14 -1.43 -2.76
C VAL A 162 22.35 -0.51 -3.96
N GLU A 163 23.27 -0.85 -4.87
CA GLU A 163 23.50 -0.14 -6.13
C GLU A 163 22.33 -0.20 -7.11
N ASN A 164 21.37 -1.11 -6.87
CA ASN A 164 20.14 -1.26 -7.65
C ASN A 164 18.94 -0.59 -6.96
N LEU A 165 19.18 0.24 -5.95
CA LEU A 165 18.15 1.01 -5.26
C LEU A 165 18.10 2.45 -5.76
N ILE A 166 16.88 2.93 -6.00
CA ILE A 166 16.57 4.37 -6.09
C ILE A 166 15.92 4.76 -4.77
N LEU A 167 16.53 5.71 -4.05
CA LEU A 167 16.09 6.14 -2.73
C LEU A 167 15.28 7.44 -2.82
N GLU A 168 14.07 7.34 -3.34
CA GLU A 168 13.21 8.49 -3.63
C GLU A 168 11.75 8.24 -3.26
N MET A 169 11.05 9.32 -2.90
CA MET A 169 9.60 9.31 -2.76
C MET A 169 8.95 9.31 -4.17
N PRO A 170 7.79 8.65 -4.37
CA PRO A 170 7.01 8.82 -5.60
C PRO A 170 6.62 10.28 -5.81
N THR A 171 6.64 10.72 -7.07
CA THR A 171 6.19 12.05 -7.49
C THR A 171 5.04 11.94 -8.49
N ASP A 172 4.39 13.07 -8.76
CA ASP A 172 3.39 13.21 -9.83
C ASP A 172 4.01 13.77 -11.14
N ASP A 173 5.35 13.86 -11.20
CA ASP A 173 6.09 14.43 -12.32
C ASP A 173 6.40 13.35 -13.38
N LEU A 174 5.69 13.43 -14.50
CA LEU A 174 5.91 12.53 -15.64
C LEU A 174 7.33 12.63 -16.23
N GLN A 175 7.92 13.83 -16.28
CA GLN A 175 9.27 14.00 -16.84
C GLN A 175 10.32 13.36 -15.93
N HIS A 176 10.11 13.43 -14.61
CA HIS A 176 10.96 12.73 -13.64
C HIS A 176 10.90 11.21 -13.86
N GLU A 177 9.70 10.63 -13.96
CA GLU A 177 9.57 9.19 -14.22
C GLU A 177 10.21 8.76 -15.55
N LEU A 178 10.06 9.55 -16.61
CA LEU A 178 10.71 9.30 -17.89
C LEU A 178 12.23 9.36 -17.77
N SER A 179 12.76 10.31 -17.01
CA SER A 179 14.21 10.44 -16.78
C SER A 179 14.78 9.19 -16.10
N ILE A 180 14.07 8.62 -15.11
CA ILE A 180 14.44 7.36 -14.46
C ILE A 180 14.42 6.22 -15.48
N ILE A 181 13.35 6.12 -16.28
CA ILE A 181 13.24 5.09 -17.32
C ILE A 181 14.45 5.13 -18.26
N HIS A 182 14.84 6.32 -18.72
CA HIS A 182 15.98 6.49 -19.62
C HIS A 182 17.33 6.23 -18.93
N GLN A 183 17.55 6.83 -17.76
CA GLN A 183 18.82 6.72 -17.02
C GLN A 183 19.17 5.27 -16.67
N TYR A 184 18.16 4.48 -16.29
CA TYR A 184 18.35 3.09 -15.89
C TYR A 184 18.05 2.09 -17.01
N ASN A 185 17.82 2.55 -18.25
CA ASN A 185 17.48 1.71 -19.41
C ASN A 185 16.36 0.71 -19.10
N ILE A 186 15.29 1.18 -18.47
CA ILE A 186 14.16 0.37 -18.02
C ILE A 186 13.40 -0.18 -19.24
N GLY A 187 13.21 -1.50 -19.26
CA GLY A 187 12.47 -2.22 -20.28
C GLY A 187 11.07 -2.67 -19.84
N GLY A 188 10.74 -2.53 -18.55
CA GLY A 188 9.42 -2.83 -18.02
C GLY A 188 9.24 -2.28 -16.61
N ILE A 189 7.99 -2.01 -16.23
CA ILE A 189 7.63 -1.51 -14.90
C ILE A 189 6.73 -2.53 -14.21
N ILE A 190 6.97 -2.79 -12.93
CA ILE A 190 6.01 -3.46 -12.06
C ILE A 190 5.55 -2.51 -10.96
N THR A 191 4.24 -2.41 -10.74
CA THR A 191 3.65 -1.57 -9.70
C THR A 191 2.41 -2.20 -9.08
N LYS A 192 1.83 -1.53 -8.09
CA LYS A 192 0.60 -1.94 -7.42
C LYS A 192 -0.56 -1.07 -7.91
N GLU A 193 -1.77 -1.63 -7.92
CA GLU A 193 -3.01 -0.88 -8.12
C GLU A 193 -3.28 0.04 -6.91
N SER A 194 -2.49 1.10 -6.77
CA SER A 194 -2.38 1.91 -5.55
C SER A 194 -3.42 3.03 -5.40
N GLY A 195 -4.35 3.15 -6.36
CA GLY A 195 -5.32 4.25 -6.45
C GLY A 195 -4.69 5.60 -6.74
N ASP A 196 -5.50 6.66 -6.65
CA ASP A 196 -5.09 8.04 -6.99
C ASP A 196 -3.93 8.53 -6.12
N SER A 197 -3.99 8.30 -4.81
CA SER A 197 -2.96 8.68 -3.83
C SER A 197 -1.59 8.01 -4.07
N GLY A 198 -1.51 7.03 -4.97
CA GLY A 198 -0.25 6.34 -5.31
C GLY A 198 0.32 6.70 -6.68
N PHE A 199 -0.24 7.71 -7.36
CA PHE A 199 0.18 8.20 -8.67
C PHE A 199 0.27 7.10 -9.74
N LEU A 200 -0.67 6.14 -9.70
CA LEU A 200 -0.70 5.03 -10.65
C LEU A 200 -0.80 5.53 -12.11
N PHE A 201 -1.62 6.57 -12.34
CA PHE A 201 -1.81 7.16 -13.65
C PHE A 201 -0.52 7.70 -14.27
N ILE A 202 0.36 8.34 -13.46
CA ILE A 202 1.66 8.83 -13.93
C ILE A 202 2.57 7.69 -14.34
N LYS A 203 2.61 6.60 -13.55
CA LYS A 203 3.42 5.41 -13.89
C LYS A 203 2.94 4.76 -15.19
N ILE A 204 1.63 4.66 -15.37
CA ILE A 204 1.03 4.17 -16.62
C ILE A 204 1.41 5.08 -17.79
N ALA A 205 1.25 6.40 -17.63
CA ALA A 205 1.58 7.37 -18.67
C ALA A 205 3.06 7.33 -19.06
N ALA A 206 3.97 7.17 -18.08
CA ALA A 206 5.40 7.04 -18.31
C ALA A 206 5.74 5.76 -19.08
N ALA A 207 5.15 4.61 -18.71
CA ALA A 207 5.34 3.35 -19.41
C ALA A 207 4.87 3.41 -20.88
N ILE A 208 3.68 3.98 -21.10
CA ILE A 208 3.13 4.16 -22.45
C ILE A 208 4.02 5.10 -23.28
N HIS A 209 4.44 6.24 -22.72
CA HIS A 209 5.33 7.18 -23.43
C HIS A 209 6.67 6.54 -23.80
N ALA A 210 7.23 5.72 -22.91
CA ALA A 210 8.48 5.01 -23.16
C ALA A 210 8.32 3.75 -24.03
N GLY A 211 7.08 3.35 -24.34
CA GLY A 211 6.80 2.17 -25.16
C GLY A 211 7.13 0.84 -24.47
N ILE A 212 7.08 0.80 -23.13
CA ILE A 212 7.43 -0.39 -22.33
C ILE A 212 6.19 -0.97 -21.61
N PRO A 213 6.16 -2.29 -21.35
CA PRO A 213 5.09 -2.90 -20.58
C PRO A 213 5.08 -2.40 -19.13
N ILE A 214 3.87 -2.20 -18.60
CA ILE A 214 3.61 -1.98 -17.18
C ILE A 214 2.72 -3.09 -16.64
N ILE A 215 3.25 -3.79 -15.64
CA ILE A 215 2.58 -4.84 -14.89
C ILE A 215 2.03 -4.22 -13.62
N ILE A 216 0.71 -4.27 -13.46
CA ILE A 216 0.00 -3.73 -12.31
C ILE A 216 -0.54 -4.90 -11.52
N ILE A 217 0.02 -5.15 -10.34
CA ILE A 217 -0.55 -6.11 -9.42
C ILE A 217 -1.89 -5.56 -8.95
N THR A 218 -2.98 -6.31 -9.17
CA THR A 218 -4.32 -5.89 -8.77
C THR A 218 -4.46 -5.91 -7.26
N ARG A 219 -5.31 -5.04 -6.74
CA ARG A 219 -5.58 -5.00 -5.29
C ARG A 219 -6.13 -6.36 -4.81
N PRO A 220 -5.70 -6.85 -3.64
CA PRO A 220 -6.24 -8.08 -3.07
C PRO A 220 -7.71 -7.89 -2.70
N GLU A 221 -8.47 -8.99 -2.70
CA GLU A 221 -9.82 -8.97 -2.15
C GLU A 221 -9.77 -8.74 -0.64
N LEU A 222 -10.68 -7.90 -0.15
CA LEU A 222 -10.81 -7.64 1.28
C LEU A 222 -11.90 -8.54 1.88
N PRO A 223 -11.80 -8.86 3.19
CA PRO A 223 -12.86 -9.58 3.88
C PRO A 223 -14.22 -8.88 3.71
N LYS A 224 -15.27 -9.64 3.36
CA LYS A 224 -16.63 -9.11 3.15
C LYS A 224 -17.25 -8.46 4.39
N THR A 225 -16.68 -8.73 5.56
CA THR A 225 -17.08 -8.13 6.84
C THR A 225 -16.59 -6.69 6.99
N PHE A 226 -15.65 -6.25 6.16
CA PHE A 226 -15.18 -4.87 6.18
C PHE A 226 -16.16 -3.99 5.40
N PHE A 227 -16.74 -3.01 6.08
CA PHE A 227 -17.70 -2.10 5.48
C PHE A 227 -16.94 -0.93 4.81
N PRO A 228 -16.99 -0.79 3.48
CA PRO A 228 -16.27 0.28 2.80
C PRO A 228 -16.91 1.64 3.09
N VAL A 229 -16.08 2.66 3.28
CA VAL A 229 -16.46 4.08 3.34
C VAL A 229 -15.49 4.88 2.47
N TYR A 230 -16.01 5.83 1.71
CA TYR A 230 -15.26 6.52 0.66
C TYR A 230 -14.95 7.98 0.99
N ASP A 231 -15.70 8.57 1.92
CA ASP A 231 -15.55 9.95 2.32
C ASP A 231 -15.86 10.18 3.81
N GLU A 232 -15.75 11.44 4.20
CA GLU A 232 -15.96 11.89 5.57
C GLU A 232 -17.42 11.76 6.01
N GLU A 233 -18.37 12.10 5.13
CA GLU A 233 -19.79 12.06 5.44
C GLU A 233 -20.24 10.63 5.72
N GLU A 234 -19.85 9.69 4.86
CA GLU A 234 -20.09 8.27 5.05
C GLU A 234 -19.42 7.75 6.33
N LEU A 235 -18.16 8.12 6.58
CA LEU A 235 -17.42 7.68 7.76
C LEU A 235 -18.13 8.13 9.04
N LEU A 236 -18.45 9.42 9.16
CA LEU A 236 -19.13 9.97 10.34
C LEU A 236 -20.54 9.40 10.52
N SER A 237 -21.28 9.22 9.42
CA SER A 237 -22.61 8.59 9.44
C SER A 237 -22.56 7.17 10.01
N GLN A 238 -21.57 6.36 9.61
CA GLN A 238 -21.42 5.00 10.12
C GLN A 238 -20.93 4.98 11.56
N LEU A 239 -20.01 5.88 11.94
CA LEU A 239 -19.53 5.97 13.32
C LEU A 239 -20.66 6.31 14.29
N ASN A 240 -21.52 7.26 13.95
CA ASN A 240 -22.68 7.59 14.78
C ASN A 240 -23.60 6.38 14.98
N LYS A 241 -23.90 5.61 13.93
CA LYS A 241 -24.73 4.39 14.04
C LYS A 241 -24.13 3.29 14.92
N ILE A 242 -22.80 3.24 15.04
CA ILE A 242 -22.09 2.20 15.79
C ILE A 242 -21.87 2.62 17.25
N LEU A 243 -21.70 3.92 17.50
CA LEU A 243 -21.31 4.47 18.81
C LEU A 243 -22.49 5.04 19.61
N GLU A 244 -23.66 5.21 19.00
CA GLU A 244 -24.95 5.42 19.70
C GLU A 244 -25.44 4.15 20.41
#